data_AF-A0A1Y6CJJ8-F1
#
_entry.id   AF-A0A1Y6CJJ8-F1
#
_cell.length_a   1.000
_cell.length_b   1.000
_cell.length_c   1.000
_cell.angle_alpha   90.00
_cell.angle_beta   90.00
_cell.angle_gamma   90.00
#
_symmetry.space_group_name_H-M   'P 1'
#
loop_
_entity.id
_entity.type
_entity.pdbx_description
1 polymer ?
#
loop_
_entity_poly.entity_id
_entity_poly.type
_entity_poly.pdbx_seq_one_letter_code
_entity_poly.pdbx_strand_id
1 'polypeptide(L)'
;MKLWKKIAISLGVLVIGVPLAIAGLFIYATSDMCRNEVYSQVVSPDGKRKAVVFQRDCGATTGFSTQISIIDSSDDLKNESGNIYVIDGHPKNVSPGLKWLSNTELNVERSLNGSEYKAESIWGFFKKIRITYGAGNS
;
A
#
# COMPACT_ATOMS: atom_id res chain seq x y z
N MET A 1 -47.63 10.94 -3.78
CA MET A 1 -46.83 10.21 -4.80
C MET A 1 -47.57 8.96 -5.23
N LYS A 2 -47.75 8.73 -6.55
CA LYS A 2 -48.50 7.56 -7.06
C LYS A 2 -47.80 6.24 -6.67
N LEU A 3 -48.58 5.20 -6.34
CA LEU A 3 -48.12 3.93 -5.73
C LEU A 3 -46.99 3.23 -6.52
N TRP A 4 -47.07 3.21 -7.85
CA TRP A 4 -46.03 2.68 -8.74
C TRP A 4 -44.66 3.33 -8.59
N LYS A 5 -44.57 4.63 -8.25
CA LYS A 5 -43.29 5.29 -7.98
C LYS A 5 -42.64 4.80 -6.69
N LYS A 6 -43.43 4.47 -5.66
CA LYS A 6 -42.93 3.91 -4.41
C LYS A 6 -42.40 2.48 -4.61
N ILE A 7 -43.11 1.68 -5.42
CA ILE A 7 -42.70 0.31 -5.76
C ILE A 7 -41.41 0.32 -6.58
N ALA A 8 -41.30 1.19 -7.58
CA ALA A 8 -40.09 1.31 -8.40
C ALA A 8 -38.86 1.77 -7.58
N ILE A 9 -39.04 2.73 -6.66
CA ILE A 9 -37.96 3.19 -5.75
C ILE A 9 -37.56 2.06 -4.80
N SER A 10 -38.52 1.34 -4.22
CA SER A 10 -38.24 0.20 -3.33
C SER A 10 -37.48 -0.92 -4.03
N LEU A 11 -37.85 -1.26 -5.27
CA LEU A 11 -37.14 -2.26 -6.07
C LEU A 11 -35.74 -1.79 -6.46
N GLY A 12 -35.56 -0.51 -6.79
CA GLY A 12 -34.24 0.06 -7.07
C GLY A 12 -33.30 0.01 -5.85
N VAL A 13 -33.80 0.34 -4.66
CA VAL A 13 -33.04 0.23 -3.40
C VAL A 13 -32.70 -1.23 -3.08
N LEU A 14 -33.62 -2.17 -3.35
CA LEU A 14 -33.35 -3.59 -3.10
C LEU A 14 -32.31 -4.15 -4.08
N VAL A 15 -32.44 -3.86 -5.37
CA VAL A 15 -31.59 -4.42 -6.44
C VAL A 15 -30.20 -3.79 -6.46
N ILE A 16 -30.05 -2.53 -6.04
CA ILE A 16 -28.76 -1.82 -6.06
C ILE A 16 -28.18 -1.68 -4.65
N GLY A 17 -29.00 -1.31 -3.68
CA GLY A 17 -28.56 -1.07 -2.30
C GLY A 17 -28.11 -2.35 -1.59
N VAL A 18 -28.81 -3.47 -1.79
CA VAL A 18 -28.44 -4.74 -1.14
C VAL A 18 -27.10 -5.28 -1.68
N PRO A 19 -26.86 -5.38 -3.00
CA PRO A 19 -25.54 -5.80 -3.50
C PRO A 19 -24.40 -4.87 -3.10
N LEU A 20 -24.62 -3.56 -3.08
CA LEU A 20 -23.60 -2.60 -2.61
C LEU A 20 -23.29 -2.79 -1.12
N ALA A 21 -24.30 -3.04 -0.29
CA ALA A 21 -24.11 -3.34 1.13
C ALA A 21 -23.34 -4.66 1.33
N ILE A 22 -23.67 -5.71 0.57
CA ILE A 22 -22.96 -7.00 0.63
C ILE A 22 -21.50 -6.83 0.16
N ALA A 23 -21.26 -6.12 -0.94
CA ALA A 23 -19.91 -5.84 -1.43
C ALA A 23 -19.10 -5.03 -0.42
N GLY A 24 -19.70 -4.00 0.19
CA GLY A 24 -19.06 -3.21 1.25
C GLY A 24 -18.72 -4.05 2.48
N LEU A 25 -19.63 -4.93 2.92
CA LEU A 25 -19.41 -5.84 4.04
C LEU A 25 -18.29 -6.85 3.73
N PHE A 26 -18.24 -7.37 2.51
CA PHE A 26 -17.20 -8.30 2.06
C PHE A 26 -15.82 -7.64 2.02
N ILE A 27 -15.72 -6.40 1.52
CA ILE A 27 -14.48 -5.62 1.51
C ILE A 27 -14.02 -5.33 2.95
N TYR A 28 -14.95 -4.94 3.82
CA TYR A 28 -14.64 -4.69 5.23
C TYR A 28 -14.13 -5.96 5.92
N ALA A 29 -14.83 -7.08 5.78
CA ALA A 29 -14.47 -8.35 6.41
C ALA A 29 -13.12 -8.92 5.92
N THR A 30 -12.77 -8.71 4.65
CA THR A 30 -11.51 -9.25 4.08
C THR A 30 -10.30 -8.33 4.34
N SER A 31 -10.51 -7.04 4.59
CA SER A 31 -9.42 -6.11 4.93
C SER A 31 -8.70 -6.44 6.24
N ASP A 32 -9.41 -6.99 7.21
CA ASP A 32 -8.88 -7.36 8.53
C ASP A 32 -8.13 -8.71 8.52
N MET A 33 -8.25 -9.48 7.44
CA MET A 33 -7.52 -10.74 7.26
C MET A 33 -6.06 -10.52 6.82
N CYS A 34 -5.72 -9.32 6.35
CA CYS A 34 -4.36 -9.02 6.00
C CYS A 34 -3.50 -8.78 7.24
N ARG A 35 -2.21 -9.09 7.15
CA ARG A 35 -1.22 -8.77 8.15
C ARG A 35 0.02 -8.20 7.48
N ASN A 36 0.51 -7.11 8.04
CA ASN A 36 1.80 -6.54 7.70
C ASN A 36 2.85 -6.96 8.74
N GLU A 37 3.99 -7.47 8.27
CA GLU A 37 5.14 -7.79 9.11
C GLU A 37 6.36 -7.01 8.64
N VAL A 38 6.92 -6.17 9.51
CA VAL A 38 8.09 -5.36 9.20
C VAL A 38 9.28 -6.27 8.95
N TYR A 39 9.92 -6.11 7.78
CA TYR A 39 11.13 -6.83 7.42
C TYR A 39 12.38 -5.99 7.69
N SER A 40 12.38 -4.73 7.26
CA SER A 40 13.47 -3.79 7.49
C SER A 40 12.98 -2.34 7.44
N GLN A 41 13.78 -1.43 7.99
CA GLN A 41 13.48 0.00 7.93
C GLN A 41 14.75 0.84 7.89
N VAL A 42 14.69 1.97 7.19
CA VAL A 42 15.77 2.98 7.16
C VAL A 42 15.21 4.37 7.46
N VAL A 43 15.86 5.06 8.39
CA VAL A 43 15.45 6.40 8.85
C VAL A 43 16.07 7.46 7.94
N SER A 44 15.33 8.54 7.65
CA SER A 44 15.84 9.67 6.89
C SER A 44 16.98 10.39 7.64
N PRO A 45 17.87 11.13 6.96
CA PRO A 45 19.01 11.78 7.62
C PRO A 45 18.60 12.78 8.72
N ASP A 46 17.46 13.45 8.56
CA ASP A 46 16.89 14.35 9.58
C ASP A 46 16.08 13.66 10.68
N GLY A 47 15.95 12.34 10.63
CA GLY A 47 15.23 11.56 11.63
C GLY A 47 13.71 11.70 11.59
N LYS A 48 13.11 12.42 10.63
CA LYS A 48 11.66 12.71 10.62
C LYS A 48 10.83 11.65 9.92
N ARG A 49 11.43 10.90 9.00
CA ARG A 49 10.76 9.87 8.20
C ARG A 49 11.48 8.56 8.35
N LYS A 50 10.76 7.47 8.10
CA LYS A 50 11.36 6.17 7.85
C LYS A 50 10.69 5.51 6.65
N ALA A 51 11.50 4.83 5.85
CA ALA A 51 11.01 3.93 4.83
C ALA A 51 11.03 2.52 5.42
N VAL A 52 9.90 1.83 5.32
CA VAL A 52 9.69 0.51 5.91
C VAL A 52 9.42 -0.48 4.80
N VAL A 53 10.25 -1.54 4.71
CA VAL A 53 9.97 -2.71 3.90
C VAL A 53 9.22 -3.71 4.76
N PHE A 54 8.11 -4.24 4.27
CA PHE A 54 7.30 -5.19 5.00
C PHE A 54 6.72 -6.26 4.07
N GLN A 55 6.47 -7.42 4.65
CA GLN A 55 5.64 -8.45 4.06
C GLN A 55 4.18 -8.08 4.28
N ARG A 56 3.35 -8.18 3.25
CA ARG A 56 1.89 -8.23 3.41
C ARG A 56 1.37 -9.59 2.98
N ASP A 57 0.64 -10.23 3.89
CA ASP A 57 -0.02 -11.53 3.72
C ASP A 57 -1.52 -11.35 3.99
N CYS A 58 -2.38 -11.71 3.03
CA CYS A 58 -3.83 -11.65 3.17
C CYS A 58 -4.50 -13.04 3.23
N GLY A 59 -3.72 -14.09 3.47
CA GLY A 59 -4.18 -15.45 3.68
C GLY A 59 -3.89 -16.39 2.50
N ALA A 60 -4.29 -17.66 2.67
CA ALA A 60 -3.84 -18.80 1.87
C ALA A 60 -4.08 -18.69 0.35
N THR A 61 -5.08 -17.92 -0.09
CA THR A 61 -5.40 -17.74 -1.51
C THR A 61 -4.68 -16.55 -2.15
N THR A 62 -3.96 -15.76 -1.36
CA THR A 62 -3.15 -14.62 -1.82
C THR A 62 -1.67 -14.90 -1.57
N GLY A 63 -0.83 -14.71 -2.59
CA GLY A 63 0.62 -14.78 -2.41
C GLY A 63 1.14 -13.69 -1.46
N PHE A 64 2.31 -13.92 -0.87
CA PHE A 64 3.02 -12.89 -0.13
C PHE A 64 3.44 -11.76 -1.05
N SER A 65 3.36 -10.53 -0.57
CA SER A 65 3.93 -9.38 -1.29
C SER A 65 4.95 -8.65 -0.43
N THR A 66 5.97 -8.11 -1.09
CA THR A 66 6.93 -7.20 -0.48
C THR A 66 6.51 -5.78 -0.83
N GLN A 67 6.32 -4.97 0.21
CA GLN A 67 5.78 -3.63 0.07
C GLN A 67 6.63 -2.63 0.82
N ILE A 68 6.62 -1.39 0.35
CA ILE A 68 7.37 -0.30 0.95
C ILE A 68 6.45 0.88 1.19
N SER A 69 6.54 1.40 2.41
CA SER A 69 5.86 2.63 2.81
C SER A 69 6.84 3.63 3.40
N ILE A 70 6.66 4.91 3.08
CA ILE A 70 7.25 6.00 3.84
C ILE A 70 6.23 6.46 4.89
N ILE A 71 6.67 6.56 6.14
CA ILE A 71 5.86 7.03 7.28
C ILE A 71 6.67 8.00 8.13
N ASP A 72 6.00 8.71 9.06
CA ASP A 72 6.71 9.45 10.11
C ASP A 72 7.54 8.49 10.97
N SER A 73 8.71 8.93 11.41
CA SER A 73 9.67 8.06 12.12
C SER A 73 9.12 7.52 13.45
N SER A 74 8.26 8.30 14.11
CA SER A 74 7.56 7.96 15.35
C SER A 74 6.39 7.00 15.16
N ASP A 75 5.89 6.84 13.94
CA ASP A 75 4.64 6.12 13.70
C ASP A 75 4.91 4.62 13.51
N ASP A 76 3.98 3.80 13.97
CA ASP A 76 3.98 2.37 13.67
C ASP A 76 3.41 2.08 12.28
N LEU A 77 3.87 0.99 11.68
CA LEU A 77 3.32 0.52 10.41
C LEU A 77 1.87 0.09 10.60
N LYS A 78 0.95 0.80 9.95
CA LYS A 78 -0.47 0.41 9.89
C LYS A 78 -0.64 -0.84 9.03
N ASN A 79 -1.73 -1.57 9.26
CA ASN A 79 -2.10 -2.75 8.47
C ASN A 79 -2.71 -2.38 7.10
N GLU A 80 -2.06 -1.47 6.37
CA GLU A 80 -2.51 -0.94 5.09
C GLU A 80 -1.55 -1.37 3.95
N SER A 81 -1.98 -1.20 2.70
CA SER A 81 -1.12 -1.44 1.55
C SER A 81 0.02 -0.40 1.46
N GLY A 82 1.13 -0.80 0.85
CA GLY A 82 2.33 -0.01 0.61
C GLY A 82 2.03 1.26 -0.16
N ASN A 83 2.61 2.37 0.28
CA ASN A 83 2.32 3.68 -0.31
C ASN A 83 3.28 4.08 -1.44
N ILE A 84 4.45 3.44 -1.60
CA ILE A 84 5.40 3.78 -2.69
C ILE A 84 5.80 2.62 -3.58
N TYR A 85 5.89 1.39 -3.08
CA TYR A 85 6.39 0.27 -3.88
C TYR A 85 5.71 -1.05 -3.46
N VAL A 86 5.31 -1.86 -4.44
CA VAL A 86 4.67 -3.17 -4.21
C VAL A 86 5.11 -4.15 -5.30
N ILE A 87 5.61 -5.31 -4.88
CA ILE A 87 5.95 -6.45 -5.74
C ILE A 87 5.46 -7.76 -5.13
N ASP A 88 5.31 -8.77 -5.99
CA ASP A 88 5.08 -10.15 -5.55
C ASP A 88 6.34 -10.76 -4.91
N GLY A 89 6.12 -11.66 -3.96
CA GLY A 89 7.17 -12.43 -3.30
C GLY A 89 7.48 -12.00 -1.86
N HIS A 90 8.03 -12.94 -1.09
CA HIS A 90 8.44 -12.72 0.31
C HIS A 90 9.71 -11.84 0.36
N PRO A 91 9.80 -10.85 1.28
CA PRO A 91 10.94 -9.94 1.35
C PRO A 91 12.31 -10.60 1.55
N LYS A 92 12.39 -11.81 2.11
CA LYS A 92 13.63 -12.60 2.17
C LYS A 92 14.24 -12.87 0.79
N ASN A 93 13.41 -12.96 -0.24
CA ASN A 93 13.82 -13.30 -1.60
C ASN A 93 13.91 -12.05 -2.49
N VAL A 94 13.03 -11.07 -2.25
CA VAL A 94 12.82 -9.97 -3.19
C VAL A 94 12.92 -8.57 -2.58
N SER A 95 13.30 -8.40 -1.30
CA SER A 95 13.47 -7.06 -0.72
C SER A 95 14.58 -6.29 -1.45
N PRO A 96 14.30 -5.08 -1.99
CA PRO A 96 15.36 -4.19 -2.46
C PRO A 96 16.12 -3.58 -1.27
N GLY A 97 17.34 -3.11 -1.52
CA GLY A 97 18.03 -2.19 -0.61
C GLY A 97 17.35 -0.83 -0.60
N LEU A 98 17.46 -0.09 0.50
CA LEU A 98 16.93 1.26 0.63
C LEU A 98 18.02 2.21 1.13
N LYS A 99 18.15 3.37 0.47
CA LYS A 99 19.10 4.40 0.85
C LYS A 99 18.48 5.79 0.73
N TRP A 100 18.42 6.54 1.81
CA TRP A 100 18.10 7.96 1.73
C TRP A 100 19.28 8.72 1.14
N LEU A 101 19.07 9.39 0.01
CA LEU A 101 20.07 10.27 -0.60
C LEU A 101 20.03 11.68 0.01
N SER A 102 18.84 12.09 0.49
CA SER A 102 18.62 13.34 1.22
C SER A 102 17.36 13.23 2.08
N ASN A 103 16.97 14.29 2.78
CA ASN A 103 15.70 14.35 3.52
C ASN A 103 14.45 14.28 2.61
N THR A 104 14.63 14.47 1.31
CA THR A 104 13.55 14.51 0.31
C THR A 104 13.77 13.54 -0.83
N GLU A 105 14.71 12.60 -0.71
CA GLU A 105 15.00 11.63 -1.75
C GLU A 105 15.39 10.27 -1.18
N LEU A 106 14.64 9.25 -1.57
CA LEU A 106 14.86 7.85 -1.22
C LEU A 106 15.18 7.07 -2.50
N ASN A 107 16.33 6.40 -2.52
CA ASN A 107 16.66 5.43 -3.55
C ASN A 107 16.21 4.03 -3.11
N VAL A 108 15.44 3.38 -3.98
CA VAL A 108 15.14 1.95 -3.93
C VAL A 108 16.15 1.26 -4.83
N GLU A 109 17.04 0.46 -4.25
CA GLU A 109 18.19 -0.15 -4.93
C GLU A 109 17.79 -1.36 -5.78
N ARG A 110 16.92 -1.10 -6.75
CA ARG A 110 16.40 -2.05 -7.72
C ARG A 110 15.92 -1.29 -8.95
N SER A 111 16.32 -1.76 -10.13
CA SER A 111 15.78 -1.26 -11.39
C SER A 111 14.36 -1.79 -11.60
N LEU A 112 13.46 -0.92 -12.05
CA LEU A 112 12.11 -1.30 -12.44
C LEU A 112 12.16 -2.16 -13.69
N ASN A 113 11.38 -3.23 -13.71
CA ASN A 113 11.29 -4.15 -14.86
C ASN A 113 9.84 -4.46 -15.27
N GLY A 114 8.85 -3.85 -14.62
CA GLY A 114 7.43 -4.02 -14.91
C GLY A 114 6.76 -5.13 -14.12
N SER A 115 7.48 -5.83 -13.24
CA SER A 115 6.90 -6.79 -12.29
C SER A 115 6.24 -6.12 -11.08
N GLU A 116 6.47 -4.81 -10.92
CA GLU A 116 5.90 -4.00 -9.86
C GLU A 116 4.39 -3.77 -10.04
N TYR A 117 3.62 -4.02 -8.99
CA TYR A 117 2.22 -3.60 -8.91
C TYR A 117 2.09 -2.12 -8.55
N LYS A 118 3.12 -1.55 -7.89
CA LYS A 118 3.23 -0.12 -7.59
C LYS A 118 4.70 0.29 -7.59
N ALA A 119 4.98 1.44 -8.20
CA ALA A 119 6.27 2.12 -8.14
C ALA A 119 6.05 3.64 -8.30
N GLU A 120 5.86 4.33 -7.18
CA GLU A 120 5.68 5.79 -7.16
C GLU A 120 7.02 6.49 -7.38
N SER A 121 7.00 7.66 -8.03
CA SER A 121 8.19 8.53 -8.15
C SER A 121 8.18 9.69 -7.15
N ILE A 122 7.02 9.96 -6.53
CA ILE A 122 6.81 11.04 -5.58
C ILE A 122 5.84 10.58 -4.49
N TRP A 123 6.14 10.89 -3.23
CA TRP A 123 5.24 10.65 -2.11
C TRP A 123 5.02 11.92 -1.26
N GLY A 124 3.80 12.09 -0.75
CA GLY A 124 3.42 13.20 0.14
C GLY A 124 2.95 14.45 -0.59
N PHE A 125 1.95 15.15 -0.04
CA PHE A 125 1.35 16.34 -0.67
C PHE A 125 2.18 17.62 -0.41
N PHE A 126 2.51 17.91 0.85
CA PHE A 126 3.21 19.14 1.25
C PHE A 126 4.73 18.99 1.33
N LYS A 127 5.23 17.82 1.75
CA LYS A 127 6.66 17.52 1.88
C LYS A 127 6.99 16.36 0.95
N LYS A 128 7.08 16.68 -0.34
CA LYS A 128 7.29 15.70 -1.41
C LYS A 128 8.63 15.01 -1.22
N ILE A 129 8.60 13.69 -1.19
CA ILE A 129 9.79 12.84 -1.21
C ILE A 129 9.86 12.23 -2.60
N ARG A 130 10.98 12.43 -3.27
CA ARG A 130 11.29 11.79 -4.54
C ARG A 130 11.71 10.35 -4.27
N ILE A 131 11.19 9.43 -5.06
CA ILE A 131 11.60 8.03 -5.05
C ILE A 131 12.32 7.74 -6.36
N THR A 132 13.54 7.25 -6.24
CA THR A 132 14.38 6.84 -7.36
C THR A 132 14.61 5.34 -7.32
N TYR A 133 14.85 4.75 -8.50
CA TYR A 133 14.99 3.31 -8.69
C TYR A 133 16.25 3.03 -9.50
N GLY A 134 17.10 2.15 -8.99
CA GLY A 134 18.32 1.71 -9.68
C GLY A 134 19.45 1.42 -8.72
N ALA A 135 20.59 0.96 -9.26
CA ALA A 135 21.80 0.81 -8.47
C ALA A 135 22.14 2.17 -7.85
N GLY A 136 22.25 2.22 -6.52
CA GLY A 136 22.68 3.45 -5.84
C GLY A 136 24.01 3.87 -6.43
N ASN A 137 24.10 5.09 -6.97
CA ASN A 137 25.39 5.65 -7.32
C ASN A 137 26.22 5.70 -6.03
N SER A 138 27.23 4.84 -5.98
CA SER A 138 28.29 4.83 -4.97
C SER A 138 29.01 6.18 -4.94
#